data_AF-A0A418DEJ6-F1
#
_entry.id   AF-A0A418DEJ6-F1
#
_cell.length_a   1.000
_cell.length_b   1.000
_cell.length_c   1.000
_cell.angle_alpha   90.00
_cell.angle_beta   90.00
_cell.angle_gamma   90.00
#
_symmetry.space_group_name_H-M   'P 1'
#
loop_
_entity.id
_entity.type
_entity.pdbx_description
1 polymer ?
#
loop_
_entity_poly.entity_id
_entity_poly.type
_entity_poly.pdbx_seq_one_letter_code
_entity_poly.pdbx_strand_id
1 'polypeptide(L)'
;MRQGEWDDMERARKAMFREQARQVYEVRKVKKQEEARTALKKEREHAKAQLAQAAWTDIEQMAVAKARAAAEEWLQSPQGKRSIYCMYISGHFNCVSGQVELHAAATDIYEDPPTNVAKMLQTDSTYSNVRDCVWVCRLENIGGRHAKVVIIAYFYHTQRLEKVLCDDLTMKSSVMIASEHLIQARINAMKAQLAQRGQEEQVKFKRNAAAKRIQMLFRCRQARKYVRSLLRPLVMKRIDAATGRLVYFNIQERKTSPVPPRLMGAAEATLPVESATWVRRLDADSGDQYYMDVSTGDTSWNPPNSYVMCKKCKINFCTSRNTETGERLCVSCYAEVAQLQRQADKAARAASSIKPDDDNKTTWTRIAVVPSKCCVCKVNNGERLCHECHGDITCARCFATLHKNPKLKHHTQHESLVYSDLQ
;
A
#
# COMPACT_ATOMS: atom_id res chain seq x y z
N MET A 1 19.54 53.71 11.86
CA MET A 1 19.53 52.98 10.57
C MET A 1 19.61 53.99 9.45
N ARG A 2 20.52 53.78 8.50
CA ARG A 2 20.61 54.60 7.28
C ARG A 2 19.46 54.25 6.33
N GLN A 3 18.99 55.21 5.54
CA GLN A 3 17.83 55.03 4.65
C GLN A 3 18.00 53.86 3.66
N GLY A 4 19.23 53.61 3.20
CA GLY A 4 19.55 52.44 2.37
C GLY A 4 19.39 51.09 3.06
N GLU A 5 19.64 50.98 4.38
CA GLU A 5 19.42 49.75 5.16
C GLU A 5 17.93 49.42 5.26
N TRP A 6 17.07 50.43 5.36
CA TRP A 6 15.61 50.26 5.37
C TRP A 6 15.09 49.79 4.00
N ASP A 7 15.59 50.38 2.90
CA ASP A 7 15.24 49.96 1.54
C ASP A 7 15.72 48.53 1.20
N ASP A 8 16.88 48.12 1.73
CA ASP A 8 17.37 46.74 1.62
C ASP A 8 16.49 45.77 2.42
N MET A 9 16.11 46.13 3.66
CA MET A 9 15.18 45.34 4.47
C MET A 9 13.81 45.18 3.81
N GLU A 10 13.25 46.26 3.25
CA GLU A 10 11.95 46.23 2.58
C GLU A 10 12.00 45.42 1.26
N ARG A 11 13.12 45.47 0.52
CA ARG A 11 13.37 44.58 -0.62
C ARG A 11 13.45 43.12 -0.21
N ALA A 12 14.19 42.81 0.87
CA ALA A 12 14.29 41.46 1.41
C ALA A 12 12.92 40.93 1.86
N ARG A 13 12.11 41.77 2.52
CA ARG A 13 10.75 41.43 2.96
C ARG A 13 9.84 41.12 1.76
N LYS A 14 9.84 41.96 0.72
CA LYS A 14 9.07 41.73 -0.52
C LYS A 14 9.52 40.46 -1.25
N ALA A 15 10.82 40.18 -1.29
CA ALA A 15 11.35 38.94 -1.85
C ALA A 15 10.87 37.71 -1.07
N MET A 16 10.86 37.79 0.27
CA MET A 16 10.31 36.76 1.17
C MET A 16 8.83 36.50 0.91
N PHE A 17 8.01 37.55 0.78
CA PHE A 17 6.59 37.40 0.46
C PHE A 17 6.37 36.76 -0.91
N ARG A 18 7.14 37.15 -1.94
CA ARG A 18 7.07 36.52 -3.27
C ARG A 18 7.45 35.04 -3.21
N GLU A 19 8.47 34.70 -2.44
CA GLU A 19 8.89 33.31 -2.26
C GLU A 19 7.84 32.48 -1.53
N GLN A 20 7.26 33.00 -0.46
CA GLN A 20 6.14 32.37 0.25
C GLN A 20 4.94 32.19 -0.68
N ALA A 21 4.58 33.19 -1.49
CA ALA A 21 3.48 33.09 -2.45
C ALA A 21 3.74 32.00 -3.51
N ARG A 22 4.98 31.89 -4.02
CA ARG A 22 5.37 30.80 -4.94
C ARG A 22 5.25 29.43 -4.28
N GLN A 23 5.71 29.28 -3.04
CA GLN A 23 5.58 28.03 -2.30
C GLN A 23 4.12 27.62 -2.09
N VAL A 24 3.26 28.58 -1.69
CA VAL A 24 1.82 28.34 -1.53
C VAL A 24 1.18 27.91 -2.85
N TYR A 25 1.54 28.55 -3.95
CA TYR A 25 1.05 28.18 -5.28
C TYR A 25 1.48 26.76 -5.67
N GLU A 26 2.75 26.39 -5.51
CA GLU A 26 3.23 25.05 -5.84
C GLU A 26 2.57 23.97 -4.97
N VAL A 27 2.38 24.22 -3.67
CA VAL A 27 1.64 23.30 -2.78
C VAL A 27 0.20 23.11 -3.25
N ARG A 28 -0.50 24.20 -3.60
CA ARG A 28 -1.89 24.13 -4.12
C ARG A 28 -1.95 23.37 -5.44
N LYS A 29 -0.98 23.59 -6.33
CA LYS A 29 -0.88 22.90 -7.62
C LYS A 29 -0.69 21.40 -7.43
N VAL A 30 0.21 20.97 -6.54
CA VAL A 30 0.40 19.55 -6.20
C VAL A 30 -0.88 18.96 -5.63
N LYS A 31 -1.54 19.64 -4.69
CA LYS A 31 -2.81 19.18 -4.11
C LYS A 31 -3.90 18.99 -5.16
N LYS A 32 -4.05 19.94 -6.09
CA LYS A 32 -5.02 19.86 -7.20
C LYS A 32 -4.73 18.66 -8.12
N GLN A 33 -3.46 18.38 -8.39
CA GLN A 33 -3.05 17.19 -9.17
C GLN A 33 -3.38 15.89 -8.42
N GLU A 34 -3.16 15.85 -7.10
CA GLU A 34 -3.52 14.70 -6.28
C GLU A 34 -5.03 14.45 -6.26
N GLU A 35 -5.82 15.51 -6.07
CA GLU A 35 -7.28 15.47 -6.10
C GLU A 35 -7.78 14.95 -7.47
N ALA A 36 -7.29 15.50 -8.58
CA ALA A 36 -7.62 15.04 -9.92
C ALA A 36 -7.30 13.55 -10.13
N ARG A 37 -6.14 13.09 -9.66
CA ARG A 37 -5.75 11.67 -9.72
C ARG A 37 -6.68 10.80 -8.87
N THR A 38 -7.09 11.26 -7.69
CA THR A 38 -8.03 10.51 -6.84
C THR A 38 -9.42 10.46 -7.43
N ALA A 39 -9.90 11.54 -8.07
CA ALA A 39 -11.18 11.59 -8.75
C ALA A 39 -11.21 10.59 -9.91
N LEU A 40 -10.21 10.62 -10.80
CA LEU A 40 -10.08 9.66 -11.92
C LEU A 40 -10.07 8.20 -11.43
N LYS A 41 -9.43 7.93 -10.30
CA LYS A 41 -9.42 6.59 -9.70
C LYS A 41 -10.81 6.18 -9.22
N LYS A 42 -11.53 7.07 -8.53
CA LYS A 42 -12.89 6.82 -8.05
C LYS A 42 -13.85 6.59 -9.22
N GLU A 43 -13.77 7.39 -10.27
CA GLU A 43 -14.57 7.22 -11.49
C GLU A 43 -14.33 5.86 -12.15
N ARG A 44 -13.06 5.43 -12.27
CA ARG A 44 -12.73 4.09 -12.77
C ARG A 44 -13.25 2.97 -11.89
N GLU A 45 -13.21 3.13 -10.57
CA GLU A 45 -13.78 2.15 -9.63
C GLU A 45 -15.31 2.10 -9.74
N HIS A 46 -15.96 3.26 -9.90
CA HIS A 46 -17.41 3.36 -10.10
C HIS A 46 -17.86 2.73 -11.42
N ALA A 47 -17.18 3.04 -12.53
CA ALA A 47 -17.48 2.44 -13.84
C ALA A 47 -17.37 0.91 -13.81
N LYS A 48 -16.36 0.36 -13.11
CA LYS A 48 -16.24 -1.09 -12.90
C LYS A 48 -17.37 -1.67 -12.07
N ALA A 49 -17.81 -0.95 -11.04
CA ALA A 49 -18.95 -1.38 -10.22
C ALA A 49 -20.26 -1.39 -11.04
N GLN A 50 -20.48 -0.38 -11.87
CA GLN A 50 -21.65 -0.32 -12.78
C GLN A 50 -21.63 -1.47 -13.78
N LEU A 51 -20.48 -1.74 -14.42
CA LEU A 51 -20.35 -2.88 -15.34
C LEU A 51 -20.61 -4.23 -14.64
N ALA A 52 -20.10 -4.39 -13.42
CA ALA A 52 -20.36 -5.60 -12.64
C ALA A 52 -21.85 -5.74 -12.29
N GLN A 53 -22.52 -4.64 -11.93
CA GLN A 53 -23.95 -4.64 -11.66
C GLN A 53 -24.77 -4.99 -12.91
N ALA A 54 -24.44 -4.42 -14.06
CA ALA A 54 -25.08 -4.75 -15.34
C ALA A 54 -24.89 -6.24 -15.70
N ALA A 55 -23.69 -6.79 -15.52
CA ALA A 55 -23.46 -8.21 -15.75
C ALA A 55 -24.32 -9.11 -14.82
N TRP A 56 -24.50 -8.71 -13.56
CA TRP A 56 -25.38 -9.45 -12.63
C TRP A 56 -26.85 -9.37 -13.03
N THR A 57 -27.32 -8.21 -13.50
CA THR A 57 -28.69 -8.08 -14.00
C THR A 57 -28.93 -8.95 -15.24
N ASP A 58 -27.95 -9.04 -16.14
CA ASP A 58 -28.05 -9.90 -17.32
C ASP A 58 -28.10 -11.39 -16.92
N ILE A 59 -27.25 -11.81 -15.97
CA ILE A 59 -27.28 -13.16 -15.42
C ILE A 59 -28.64 -13.48 -14.78
N GLU A 60 -29.21 -12.55 -14.02
CA GLU A 60 -30.53 -12.74 -13.42
C GLU A 60 -31.62 -12.89 -14.49
N GLN A 61 -31.63 -12.03 -15.51
CA GLN A 61 -32.61 -12.11 -16.61
C GLN A 61 -32.50 -13.44 -17.36
N MET A 62 -31.29 -13.87 -17.70
CA MET A 62 -31.05 -15.16 -18.34
C MET A 62 -31.50 -16.33 -17.45
N ALA A 63 -31.23 -16.27 -16.14
CA ALA A 63 -31.61 -17.31 -15.21
C ALA A 63 -33.14 -17.39 -15.03
N VAL A 64 -33.84 -16.24 -14.99
CA VAL A 64 -35.31 -16.17 -14.94
C VAL A 64 -35.92 -16.78 -16.19
N ALA A 65 -35.44 -16.38 -17.37
CA ALA A 65 -35.93 -16.93 -18.64
C ALA A 65 -35.75 -18.46 -18.70
N LYS A 66 -34.58 -18.95 -18.27
CA LYS A 66 -34.29 -20.38 -18.22
C LYS A 66 -35.14 -21.12 -17.19
N ALA A 67 -35.36 -20.54 -16.01
CA ALA A 67 -36.20 -21.13 -14.96
C ALA A 67 -37.67 -21.22 -15.40
N ARG A 68 -38.17 -20.18 -16.09
CA ARG A 68 -39.51 -20.18 -16.68
C ARG A 68 -39.66 -21.28 -17.73
N ALA A 69 -38.76 -21.32 -18.71
CA ALA A 69 -38.78 -22.33 -19.76
C ALA A 69 -38.70 -23.76 -19.20
N ALA A 70 -37.84 -24.00 -18.20
CA ALA A 70 -37.74 -25.31 -17.54
C ALA A 70 -39.02 -25.69 -16.76
N ALA A 71 -39.69 -24.72 -16.14
CA ALA A 71 -40.95 -24.96 -15.44
C ALA A 71 -42.09 -25.27 -16.42
N GLU A 72 -42.16 -24.54 -17.54
CA GLU A 72 -43.13 -24.78 -18.63
C GLU A 72 -42.91 -26.14 -19.29
N GLU A 73 -41.65 -26.50 -19.59
CA GLU A 73 -41.28 -27.82 -20.12
C GLU A 73 -41.66 -28.95 -19.13
N TRP A 74 -41.41 -28.75 -17.84
CA TRP A 74 -41.81 -29.70 -16.81
C TRP A 74 -43.32 -29.88 -16.76
N LEU A 75 -44.12 -28.81 -16.86
CA LEU A 75 -45.59 -28.89 -16.91
C LEU A 75 -46.08 -29.70 -18.13
N GLN A 76 -45.36 -29.62 -19.26
CA GLN A 76 -45.69 -30.37 -20.47
C GLN A 76 -45.25 -31.85 -20.41
N SER A 77 -44.31 -32.19 -19.52
CA SER A 77 -43.82 -33.56 -19.34
C SER A 77 -44.93 -34.50 -18.85
N PRO A 78 -44.79 -35.83 -19.03
CA PRO A 78 -45.76 -36.80 -18.50
C PRO A 78 -45.96 -36.69 -16.98
N GLN A 79 -44.92 -36.30 -16.24
CA GLN A 79 -44.99 -36.11 -14.79
C GLN A 79 -45.75 -34.83 -14.43
N GLY A 80 -45.49 -33.71 -15.13
CA GLY A 80 -46.23 -32.46 -14.95
C GLY A 80 -47.71 -32.59 -15.31
N LYS A 81 -48.03 -33.28 -16.42
CA LYS A 81 -49.42 -33.57 -16.80
C LYS A 81 -50.17 -34.40 -15.75
N ARG A 82 -49.51 -35.38 -15.13
CA ARG A 82 -50.07 -36.15 -14.00
C ARG A 82 -50.26 -35.30 -12.73
N SER A 83 -49.44 -34.28 -12.52
CA SER A 83 -49.61 -33.34 -11.39
C SER A 83 -50.78 -32.36 -11.57
N ILE A 84 -51.23 -32.14 -12.82
CA ILE A 84 -52.42 -31.32 -13.15
C ILE A 84 -53.69 -32.17 -13.02
N TYR A 85 -53.64 -33.40 -13.51
CA TYR A 85 -54.76 -34.34 -13.51
C TYR A 85 -54.42 -35.53 -12.62
N CYS A 86 -54.74 -35.46 -11.34
CA CYS A 86 -54.77 -36.67 -10.52
C CYS A 86 -55.99 -37.50 -10.93
N MET A 87 -55.86 -38.31 -11.98
CA MET A 87 -56.89 -39.29 -12.30
C MET A 87 -56.82 -40.45 -11.32
N TYR A 88 -57.98 -40.78 -10.75
CA TYR A 88 -58.23 -41.99 -9.99
C TYR A 88 -58.08 -43.20 -10.93
N ILE A 89 -56.87 -43.73 -11.08
CA ILE A 89 -56.63 -44.95 -11.87
C ILE A 89 -56.43 -46.10 -10.87
N SER A 90 -57.36 -47.06 -10.90
CA SER A 90 -57.23 -48.39 -10.29
C SER A 90 -56.97 -48.46 -8.78
N GLY A 91 -57.66 -47.68 -7.96
CA GLY A 91 -57.81 -47.97 -6.52
C GLY A 91 -56.53 -47.91 -5.65
N HIS A 92 -55.42 -47.38 -6.17
CA HIS A 92 -54.18 -47.17 -5.41
C HIS A 92 -53.62 -45.77 -5.65
N PHE A 93 -53.50 -44.99 -4.56
CA PHE A 93 -52.73 -43.75 -4.53
C PHE A 93 -51.23 -44.07 -4.61
N ASN A 94 -50.68 -44.26 -5.81
CA ASN A 94 -49.23 -44.22 -6.00
C ASN A 94 -48.80 -42.78 -6.31
N CYS A 95 -48.90 -41.92 -5.30
CA CYS A 95 -48.36 -40.57 -5.36
C CYS A 95 -46.93 -40.57 -4.83
N VAL A 96 -45.97 -40.33 -5.71
CA VAL A 96 -44.60 -40.01 -5.29
C VAL A 96 -44.66 -38.67 -4.56
N SER A 97 -44.15 -38.62 -3.33
CA SER A 97 -44.11 -37.41 -2.50
C SER A 97 -43.49 -36.25 -3.28
N GLY A 98 -44.31 -35.25 -3.61
CA GLY A 98 -43.95 -34.07 -4.43
C GLY A 98 -44.82 -33.83 -5.67
N GLN A 99 -45.73 -34.75 -6.05
CA GLN A 99 -46.58 -34.62 -7.27
C GLN A 99 -48.00 -34.08 -7.01
N VAL A 100 -48.41 -33.92 -5.75
CA VAL A 100 -49.77 -33.53 -5.34
C VAL A 100 -49.97 -32.00 -5.32
N GLU A 101 -48.88 -31.22 -5.39
CA GLU A 101 -48.92 -29.78 -5.10
C GLU A 101 -49.75 -28.94 -6.08
N LEU A 102 -49.71 -29.24 -7.39
CA LEU A 102 -50.36 -28.39 -8.40
C LEU A 102 -51.88 -28.61 -8.47
N HIS A 103 -52.32 -29.87 -8.49
CA HIS A 103 -53.75 -30.17 -8.44
C HIS A 103 -54.36 -29.76 -7.10
N ALA A 104 -53.68 -30.04 -5.98
CA ALA A 104 -54.14 -29.58 -4.66
C ALA A 104 -54.24 -28.05 -4.62
N ALA A 105 -53.22 -27.31 -5.07
CA ALA A 105 -53.29 -25.85 -5.13
C ALA A 105 -54.41 -25.33 -6.04
N ALA A 106 -54.67 -25.99 -7.17
CA ALA A 106 -55.78 -25.63 -8.06
C ALA A 106 -57.15 -25.93 -7.41
N THR A 107 -57.27 -27.04 -6.69
CA THR A 107 -58.47 -27.40 -5.93
C THR A 107 -58.68 -26.44 -4.77
N ASP A 108 -57.63 -26.08 -4.02
CA ASP A 108 -57.70 -25.09 -2.95
C ASP A 108 -58.20 -23.73 -3.46
N ILE A 109 -57.71 -23.28 -4.64
CA ILE A 109 -58.18 -22.04 -5.28
C ILE A 109 -59.64 -22.15 -5.73
N TYR A 110 -60.11 -23.34 -6.14
CA TYR A 110 -61.47 -23.56 -6.64
C TYR A 110 -62.49 -23.71 -5.50
N GLU A 111 -62.13 -24.44 -4.44
CA GLU A 111 -63.01 -24.80 -3.34
C GLU A 111 -63.08 -23.72 -2.26
N ASP A 112 -62.14 -22.76 -2.21
CA ASP A 112 -62.19 -21.64 -1.28
C ASP A 112 -63.37 -20.70 -1.60
N PRO A 113 -64.41 -20.62 -0.74
CA PRO A 113 -65.61 -19.87 -1.07
C PRO A 113 -65.29 -18.37 -1.21
N PRO A 114 -65.87 -17.66 -2.19
CA PRO A 114 -65.57 -16.24 -2.47
C PRO A 114 -65.72 -15.32 -1.25
N THR A 115 -66.65 -15.63 -0.35
CA THR A 115 -66.85 -14.92 0.92
C THR A 115 -65.66 -15.08 1.88
N ASN A 116 -65.03 -16.25 1.91
CA ASN A 116 -63.85 -16.51 2.73
C ASN A 116 -62.62 -15.85 2.11
N VAL A 117 -62.40 -15.99 0.80
CA VAL A 117 -61.33 -15.28 0.07
C VAL A 117 -61.41 -13.77 0.32
N ALA A 118 -62.60 -13.18 0.24
CA ALA A 118 -62.78 -11.76 0.47
C ALA A 118 -62.47 -11.34 1.91
N LYS A 119 -62.88 -12.15 2.90
CA LYS A 119 -62.58 -11.92 4.32
C LYS A 119 -61.08 -12.04 4.62
N MET A 120 -60.42 -13.04 4.04
CA MET A 120 -58.98 -13.24 4.21
C MET A 120 -58.19 -12.11 3.56
N LEU A 121 -58.55 -11.67 2.35
CA LEU A 121 -57.90 -10.53 1.69
C LEU A 121 -58.04 -9.20 2.43
N GLN A 122 -59.14 -9.01 3.17
CA GLN A 122 -59.31 -7.83 4.05
C GLN A 122 -58.36 -7.86 5.25
N THR A 123 -57.98 -9.07 5.70
CA THR A 123 -57.07 -9.27 6.84
C THR A 123 -55.61 -9.27 6.38
N ASP A 124 -55.32 -9.95 5.27
CA ASP A 124 -54.02 -10.05 4.62
C ASP A 124 -54.16 -9.78 3.12
N SER A 125 -53.68 -8.61 2.68
CA SER A 125 -53.69 -8.21 1.27
C SER A 125 -52.90 -9.13 0.32
N THR A 126 -52.09 -10.06 0.87
CA THR A 126 -51.30 -11.03 0.12
C THR A 126 -51.89 -12.43 0.12
N TYR A 127 -53.08 -12.63 0.72
CA TYR A 127 -53.77 -13.91 0.71
C TYR A 127 -53.95 -14.43 -0.73
N SER A 128 -53.63 -15.71 -0.95
CA SER A 128 -53.67 -16.37 -2.28
C SER A 128 -52.75 -15.73 -3.35
N ASN A 129 -51.78 -14.90 -2.96
CA ASN A 129 -50.83 -14.27 -3.88
C ASN A 129 -49.42 -14.83 -3.75
N VAL A 130 -48.85 -15.27 -4.88
CA VAL A 130 -47.41 -15.53 -4.98
C VAL A 130 -46.69 -14.23 -5.34
N ARG A 131 -45.61 -13.91 -4.62
CA ARG A 131 -44.80 -12.70 -4.84
C ARG A 131 -44.34 -12.61 -6.30
N ASP A 132 -44.46 -11.43 -6.89
CA ASP A 132 -44.06 -11.12 -8.28
C ASP A 132 -44.81 -11.95 -9.35
N CYS A 133 -45.90 -12.64 -9.00
CA CYS A 133 -46.70 -13.41 -9.96
C CYS A 133 -47.61 -12.50 -10.79
N VAL A 134 -47.85 -12.88 -12.04
CA VAL A 134 -48.73 -12.13 -12.93
C VAL A 134 -50.20 -12.25 -12.56
N TRP A 135 -50.62 -13.36 -11.93
CA TRP A 135 -51.96 -13.55 -11.39
C TRP A 135 -52.02 -13.09 -9.94
N VAL A 136 -52.85 -12.09 -9.66
CA VAL A 136 -53.00 -11.48 -8.34
C VAL A 136 -54.47 -11.47 -7.93
N CYS A 137 -54.78 -12.06 -6.78
CA CYS A 137 -56.07 -11.99 -6.10
C CYS A 137 -56.23 -10.61 -5.43
N ARG A 138 -57.35 -9.93 -5.69
CA ARG A 138 -57.66 -8.58 -5.19
C ARG A 138 -59.14 -8.44 -4.83
N LEU A 139 -59.43 -7.37 -4.12
CA LEU A 139 -60.79 -6.94 -3.79
C LEU A 139 -61.22 -5.78 -4.67
N GLU A 140 -62.48 -5.81 -5.10
CA GLU A 140 -63.16 -4.69 -5.72
C GLU A 140 -64.41 -4.34 -4.93
N ASN A 141 -64.59 -3.04 -4.66
CA ASN A 141 -65.79 -2.53 -4.01
C ASN A 141 -66.76 -2.08 -5.10
N ILE A 142 -67.87 -2.80 -5.25
CA ILE A 142 -68.94 -2.45 -6.17
C ILE A 142 -70.09 -1.87 -5.34
N GLY A 143 -70.28 -0.56 -5.43
CA GLY A 143 -71.36 0.16 -4.75
C GLY A 143 -71.47 1.62 -5.21
N GLY A 144 -72.67 2.05 -5.59
CA GLY A 144 -72.99 3.46 -5.86
C GLY A 144 -73.48 4.18 -4.61
N ARG A 145 -73.65 5.52 -4.68
CA ARG A 145 -74.06 6.39 -3.54
C ARG A 145 -75.31 5.95 -2.78
N HIS A 146 -76.14 5.07 -3.34
CA HIS A 146 -77.41 4.60 -2.75
C HIS A 146 -77.55 3.07 -2.70
N ALA A 147 -76.48 2.30 -2.96
CA ALA A 147 -76.51 0.83 -2.93
C ALA A 147 -75.57 0.26 -1.86
N LYS A 148 -75.92 -0.91 -1.30
CA LYS A 148 -75.07 -1.66 -0.36
C LYS A 148 -73.73 -1.95 -1.04
N VAL A 149 -72.62 -1.57 -0.40
CA VAL A 149 -71.26 -1.89 -0.89
C VAL A 149 -71.08 -3.40 -0.86
N VAL A 150 -70.93 -4.00 -2.05
CA VAL A 150 -70.59 -5.40 -2.21
C VAL A 150 -69.09 -5.48 -2.46
N ILE A 151 -68.40 -6.26 -1.64
CA ILE A 151 -66.95 -6.51 -1.78
C ILE A 151 -66.80 -7.84 -2.50
N ILE A 152 -66.20 -7.82 -3.69
CA ILE A 152 -66.03 -9.01 -4.52
C ILE A 152 -64.54 -9.32 -4.65
N ALA A 153 -64.19 -10.60 -4.46
CA ALA A 153 -62.83 -11.09 -4.70
C ALA A 153 -62.68 -11.56 -6.15
N TYR A 154 -61.52 -11.28 -6.75
CA TYR A 154 -61.21 -11.67 -8.12
C TYR A 154 -59.72 -11.91 -8.32
N PHE A 155 -59.38 -12.80 -9.25
CA PHE A 155 -58.04 -12.96 -9.77
C PHE A 155 -57.84 -12.07 -10.99
N TYR A 156 -56.72 -11.38 -11.03
CA TYR A 156 -56.36 -10.44 -12.08
C TYR A 156 -55.01 -10.77 -12.70
N HIS A 157 -54.98 -10.95 -14.00
CA HIS A 157 -53.76 -11.08 -14.76
C HIS A 157 -53.21 -9.69 -15.09
N THR A 158 -52.12 -9.31 -14.44
CA THR A 158 -51.51 -7.97 -14.54
C THR A 158 -51.03 -7.57 -15.94
N GLN A 159 -50.55 -8.52 -16.75
CA GLN A 159 -50.09 -8.23 -18.13
C GLN A 159 -51.20 -8.32 -19.19
N ARG A 160 -52.04 -9.37 -19.15
CA ARG A 160 -53.16 -9.57 -20.11
C ARG A 160 -54.39 -8.74 -19.78
N LEU A 161 -54.43 -8.13 -18.60
CA LEU A 161 -55.56 -7.37 -18.06
C LEU A 161 -56.85 -8.21 -17.96
N GLU A 162 -56.71 -9.53 -17.81
CA GLU A 162 -57.81 -10.47 -17.66
C GLU A 162 -58.27 -10.54 -16.21
N LYS A 163 -59.59 -10.60 -16.01
CA LYS A 163 -60.22 -10.65 -14.69
C LYS A 163 -61.11 -11.88 -14.61
N VAL A 164 -60.93 -12.68 -13.57
CA VAL A 164 -61.75 -13.85 -13.26
C VAL A 164 -62.29 -13.66 -11.85
N LEU A 165 -63.61 -13.51 -11.72
CA LEU A 165 -64.24 -13.41 -10.40
C LEU A 165 -64.08 -14.73 -9.65
N CYS A 166 -63.93 -14.67 -8.33
CA CYS A 166 -63.92 -15.89 -7.50
C CYS A 166 -65.25 -16.65 -7.59
N ASP A 167 -66.36 -15.95 -7.85
CA ASP A 167 -67.67 -16.56 -8.06
C ASP A 167 -67.77 -17.34 -9.40
N ASP A 168 -67.02 -16.93 -10.42
CA ASP A 168 -67.05 -17.52 -11.78
C ASP A 168 -65.88 -18.49 -12.04
N LEU A 169 -65.21 -18.91 -10.97
CA LEU A 169 -63.97 -19.66 -11.07
C LEU A 169 -64.26 -21.10 -11.50
N THR A 170 -63.68 -21.53 -12.61
CA THR A 170 -63.73 -22.91 -13.10
C THR A 170 -62.46 -23.66 -12.71
N MET A 171 -62.52 -25.00 -12.57
CA MET A 171 -61.31 -25.81 -12.38
C MET A 171 -60.22 -25.53 -13.44
N LYS A 172 -60.62 -25.23 -14.68
CA LYS A 172 -59.69 -24.87 -15.75
C LYS A 172 -58.96 -23.55 -15.45
N SER A 173 -59.66 -22.52 -14.98
CA SER A 173 -59.04 -21.26 -14.55
C SER A 173 -58.18 -21.43 -13.29
N SER A 174 -58.60 -22.25 -12.33
CA SER A 174 -57.80 -22.54 -11.13
C SER A 174 -56.48 -23.21 -11.48
N VAL A 175 -56.50 -24.19 -12.39
CA VAL A 175 -55.28 -24.85 -12.88
C VAL A 175 -54.35 -23.86 -13.57
N MET A 176 -54.89 -22.93 -14.39
CA MET A 176 -54.06 -21.90 -15.03
C MET A 176 -53.40 -20.98 -14.00
N ILE A 177 -54.15 -20.48 -13.01
CA ILE A 177 -53.64 -19.62 -11.94
C ILE A 177 -52.59 -20.37 -11.11
N ALA A 178 -52.90 -21.59 -10.65
CA ALA A 178 -52.00 -22.44 -9.88
C ALA A 178 -50.71 -22.78 -10.64
N SER A 179 -50.81 -23.01 -11.96
CA SER A 179 -49.63 -23.31 -12.77
C SER A 179 -48.67 -22.13 -12.86
N GLU A 180 -49.18 -20.91 -13.02
CA GLU A 180 -48.36 -19.71 -13.03
C GLU A 180 -47.82 -19.38 -11.63
N HIS A 181 -48.60 -19.63 -10.57
CA HIS A 181 -48.14 -19.54 -9.19
C HIS A 181 -46.94 -20.47 -8.94
N LEU A 182 -46.99 -21.71 -9.44
CA LEU A 182 -45.90 -22.67 -9.35
C LEU A 182 -44.66 -22.23 -10.15
N ILE A 183 -44.85 -21.76 -11.38
CA ILE A 183 -43.77 -21.21 -12.21
C ILE A 183 -43.09 -20.05 -11.48
N GLN A 184 -43.87 -19.11 -10.95
CA GLN A 184 -43.35 -17.95 -10.24
C GLN A 184 -42.65 -18.34 -8.93
N ALA A 185 -43.19 -19.30 -8.18
CA ALA A 185 -42.56 -19.81 -6.96
C ALA A 185 -41.18 -20.42 -7.25
N ARG A 186 -41.04 -21.19 -8.33
CA ARG A 186 -39.75 -21.73 -8.79
C ARG A 186 -38.78 -20.63 -9.22
N ILE A 187 -39.26 -19.61 -9.93
CA ILE A 187 -38.45 -18.44 -10.32
C ILE A 187 -37.95 -17.71 -9.06
N ASN A 188 -38.83 -17.45 -8.09
CA ASN A 188 -38.48 -16.76 -6.85
C ASN A 188 -37.46 -17.55 -6.02
N ALA A 189 -37.62 -18.87 -5.92
CA ALA A 189 -36.66 -19.75 -5.25
C ALA A 189 -35.29 -19.72 -5.93
N MET A 190 -35.24 -19.77 -7.26
CA MET A 190 -34.02 -19.63 -8.04
C MET A 190 -33.37 -18.26 -7.83
N LYS A 191 -34.14 -17.16 -7.88
CA LYS A 191 -33.65 -15.81 -7.60
C LYS A 191 -33.03 -15.69 -6.21
N ALA A 192 -33.65 -16.29 -5.20
CA ALA A 192 -33.11 -16.31 -3.84
C ALA A 192 -31.75 -17.03 -3.78
N GLN A 193 -31.62 -18.19 -4.43
CA GLN A 193 -30.34 -18.90 -4.52
C GLN A 193 -29.27 -18.12 -5.30
N LEU A 194 -29.66 -17.47 -6.40
CA LEU A 194 -28.75 -16.64 -7.19
C LEU A 194 -28.27 -15.43 -6.39
N ALA A 195 -29.15 -14.79 -5.61
CA ALA A 195 -28.80 -13.69 -4.72
C ALA A 195 -27.78 -14.12 -3.64
N GLN A 196 -27.99 -15.30 -3.03
CA GLN A 196 -27.04 -15.87 -2.07
C GLN A 196 -25.67 -16.10 -2.72
N ARG A 197 -25.63 -16.74 -3.90
CA ARG A 197 -24.39 -16.96 -4.66
C ARG A 197 -23.71 -15.63 -5.02
N GLY A 198 -24.48 -14.62 -5.40
CA GLY A 198 -23.97 -13.28 -5.68
C GLY A 198 -23.31 -12.63 -4.47
N GLN A 199 -23.91 -12.76 -3.29
CA GLN A 199 -23.31 -12.28 -2.03
C GLN A 199 -22.00 -13.01 -1.71
N GLU A 200 -21.98 -14.34 -1.81
CA GLU A 200 -20.77 -15.15 -1.58
C GLU A 200 -19.63 -14.75 -2.52
N GLU A 201 -19.93 -14.56 -3.80
CA GLU A 201 -18.93 -14.18 -4.80
C GLU A 201 -18.42 -12.74 -4.56
N GLN A 202 -19.31 -11.83 -4.15
CA GLN A 202 -18.92 -10.48 -3.76
C GLN A 202 -17.97 -10.49 -2.55
N VAL A 203 -18.23 -11.35 -1.56
CA VAL A 203 -17.36 -11.53 -0.39
C VAL A 203 -16.00 -12.08 -0.81
N LYS A 204 -15.95 -13.11 -1.66
CA LYS A 204 -14.69 -13.65 -2.21
C LYS A 204 -13.91 -12.60 -2.97
N PHE A 205 -14.57 -11.82 -3.83
CA PHE A 205 -13.96 -10.73 -4.56
C PHE A 205 -13.34 -9.68 -3.63
N LYS A 206 -14.10 -9.22 -2.62
CA LYS A 206 -13.62 -8.24 -1.62
C LYS A 206 -12.42 -8.79 -0.84
N ARG A 207 -12.46 -10.05 -0.41
CA ARG A 207 -11.34 -10.73 0.28
C ARG A 207 -10.09 -10.78 -0.60
N ASN A 208 -10.23 -11.21 -1.85
CA ASN A 208 -9.12 -11.28 -2.80
C ASN A 208 -8.55 -9.88 -3.11
N ALA A 209 -9.40 -8.87 -3.26
CA ALA A 209 -8.98 -7.49 -3.47
C ALA A 209 -8.18 -6.95 -2.26
N ALA A 210 -8.65 -7.22 -1.04
CA ALA A 210 -7.95 -6.86 0.18
C ALA A 210 -6.59 -7.58 0.29
N ALA A 211 -6.55 -8.90 0.06
CA ALA A 211 -5.33 -9.70 0.10
C ALA A 211 -4.28 -9.19 -0.89
N LYS A 212 -4.66 -8.92 -2.15
CA LYS A 212 -3.77 -8.33 -3.16
C LYS A 212 -3.20 -6.98 -2.69
N ARG A 213 -4.02 -6.15 -2.06
CA ARG A 213 -3.60 -4.84 -1.54
C ARG A 213 -2.57 -4.98 -0.42
N ILE A 214 -2.80 -5.90 0.51
CA ILE A 214 -1.86 -6.23 1.59
C ILE A 214 -0.54 -6.76 1.02
N GLN A 215 -0.59 -7.70 0.07
CA GLN A 215 0.59 -8.24 -0.60
C GLN A 215 1.40 -7.15 -1.32
N MET A 216 0.73 -6.24 -2.05
CA MET A 216 1.40 -5.10 -2.69
C MET A 216 2.06 -4.18 -1.66
N LEU A 217 1.38 -3.86 -0.55
CA LEU A 217 1.95 -3.04 0.52
C LEU A 217 3.19 -3.71 1.15
N PHE A 218 3.15 -5.02 1.38
CA PHE A 218 4.29 -5.78 1.87
C PHE A 218 5.47 -5.72 0.89
N ARG A 219 5.22 -5.97 -0.41
CA ARG A 219 6.26 -5.89 -1.45
C ARG A 219 6.87 -4.49 -1.53
N CYS A 220 6.05 -3.43 -1.48
CA CYS A 220 6.54 -2.05 -1.42
C CYS A 220 7.39 -1.79 -0.16
N ARG A 221 6.99 -2.34 0.99
CA ARG A 221 7.79 -2.24 2.24
C ARG A 221 9.14 -2.93 2.07
N GLN A 222 9.17 -4.15 1.53
CA GLN A 222 10.43 -4.88 1.31
C GLN A 222 11.32 -4.16 0.30
N ALA A 223 10.77 -3.71 -0.83
CA ALA A 223 11.51 -2.93 -1.82
C ALA A 223 12.12 -1.66 -1.20
N ARG A 224 11.35 -0.91 -0.39
CA ARG A 224 11.86 0.25 0.34
C ARG A 224 12.96 -0.12 1.32
N LYS A 225 12.81 -1.22 2.07
CA LYS A 225 13.84 -1.70 3.02
C LYS A 225 15.15 -2.00 2.27
N TYR A 226 15.06 -2.70 1.16
CA TYR A 226 16.20 -3.07 0.32
C TYR A 226 16.87 -1.85 -0.32
N VAL A 227 16.11 -0.95 -0.94
CA VAL A 227 16.68 0.28 -1.52
C VAL A 227 17.34 1.15 -0.44
N ARG A 228 16.74 1.25 0.75
CA ARG A 228 17.37 1.97 1.87
C ARG A 228 18.66 1.29 2.34
N SER A 229 18.76 -0.04 2.34
CA SER A 229 20.04 -0.71 2.63
C SER A 229 21.10 -0.44 1.57
N LEU A 230 20.72 -0.25 0.30
CA LEU A 230 21.65 0.16 -0.76
C LEU A 230 22.06 1.63 -0.64
N LEU A 231 21.19 2.52 -0.16
CA LEU A 231 21.48 3.95 -0.03
C LEU A 231 22.35 4.32 1.18
N ARG A 232 22.17 3.64 2.33
CA ARG A 232 22.98 3.91 3.55
C ARG A 232 24.50 3.85 3.34
N PRO A 233 25.06 2.91 2.55
CA PRO A 233 26.50 2.90 2.27
C PRO A 233 26.94 4.05 1.33
N LEU A 234 26.02 4.64 0.58
CA LEU A 234 26.34 5.65 -0.46
C LEU A 234 26.23 7.10 0.03
N VAL A 235 25.51 7.36 1.12
CA VAL A 235 25.26 8.73 1.59
C VAL A 235 25.76 8.91 3.00
N MET A 236 26.42 10.04 3.26
CA MET A 236 26.90 10.46 4.57
C MET A 236 26.40 11.86 4.91
N LYS A 237 25.88 12.02 6.11
CA LYS A 237 25.55 13.31 6.72
C LYS A 237 26.84 13.98 7.16
N ARG A 238 27.06 15.24 6.78
CA ARG A 238 28.21 16.03 7.24
C ARG A 238 27.84 17.48 7.46
N ILE A 239 28.63 18.17 8.29
CA ILE A 239 28.54 19.61 8.44
C ILE A 239 29.40 20.26 7.36
N ASP A 240 28.80 21.11 6.53
CA ASP A 240 29.54 21.87 5.54
C ASP A 240 30.46 22.87 6.25
N ALA A 241 31.74 22.88 5.88
CA ALA A 241 32.77 23.62 6.62
C ALA A 241 32.56 25.15 6.53
N ALA A 242 32.14 25.65 5.37
CA ALA A 242 31.90 27.07 5.13
C ALA A 242 30.61 27.57 5.78
N THR A 243 29.50 26.86 5.56
CA THR A 243 28.17 27.34 6.01
C THR A 243 27.78 26.85 7.41
N GLY A 244 28.44 25.82 7.93
CA GLY A 244 28.05 25.14 9.17
C GLY A 244 26.74 24.35 9.08
N ARG A 245 26.15 24.21 7.87
CA ARG A 245 24.87 23.52 7.69
C ARG A 245 25.05 22.02 7.51
N LEU A 246 24.07 21.25 7.99
CA LEU A 246 23.99 19.81 7.72
C LEU A 246 23.71 19.59 6.23
N VAL A 247 24.55 18.79 5.59
CA VAL A 247 24.44 18.43 4.18
C VAL A 247 24.62 16.92 3.98
N TYR A 248 24.16 16.42 2.83
CA TYR A 248 24.18 15.00 2.47
C TYR A 248 25.18 14.78 1.34
N PHE A 249 26.29 14.14 1.65
CA PHE A 249 27.32 13.82 0.68
C PHE A 249 27.09 12.43 0.06
N ASN A 250 26.91 12.40 -1.27
CA ASN A 250 26.85 11.16 -2.04
C ASN A 250 28.28 10.72 -2.38
N ILE A 251 28.71 9.60 -1.80
CA ILE A 251 30.04 9.00 -1.94
C ILE A 251 30.26 8.48 -3.37
N GLN A 252 29.19 8.06 -4.07
CA GLN A 252 29.32 7.56 -5.43
C GLN A 252 29.54 8.68 -6.44
N GLU A 253 28.74 9.74 -6.35
CA GLU A 253 28.79 10.89 -7.27
C GLU A 253 29.75 11.99 -6.84
N ARG A 254 30.25 11.93 -5.60
CA ARG A 254 31.04 12.98 -4.94
C ARG A 254 30.35 14.35 -4.92
N LYS A 255 29.03 14.34 -4.88
CA LYS A 255 28.19 15.55 -4.83
C LYS A 255 27.53 15.73 -3.48
N THR A 256 27.32 16.98 -3.10
CA THR A 256 26.64 17.36 -1.86
C THR A 256 25.23 17.84 -2.19
N SER A 257 24.25 17.44 -1.40
CA SER A 257 22.85 17.89 -1.47
C SER A 257 22.44 18.52 -0.14
N PRO A 258 21.66 19.63 -0.15
CA PRO A 258 21.10 20.20 1.07
C PRO A 258 19.94 19.36 1.65
N VAL A 259 19.35 18.49 0.83
CA VAL A 259 18.17 17.67 1.18
C VAL A 259 18.53 16.18 1.13
N PRO A 260 18.02 15.34 2.04
CA PRO A 260 18.27 13.91 2.01
C PRO A 260 17.71 13.24 0.75
N PRO A 261 18.22 12.06 0.37
CA PRO A 261 17.64 11.28 -0.70
C PRO A 261 16.17 10.96 -0.42
N ARG A 262 15.29 11.29 -1.37
CA ARG A 262 13.83 11.18 -1.21
C ARG A 262 13.34 9.79 -0.77
N LEU A 263 14.03 8.72 -1.18
CA LEU A 263 13.69 7.33 -0.83
C LEU A 263 14.04 6.95 0.63
N MET A 264 14.87 7.75 1.32
CA MET A 264 15.12 7.55 2.74
C MET A 264 13.86 7.85 3.55
N GLY A 265 13.17 8.97 3.29
CA GLY A 265 12.01 9.40 4.06
C GLY A 265 12.30 9.36 5.58
N ALA A 266 11.40 8.78 6.37
CA ALA A 266 11.58 8.63 7.82
C ALA A 266 12.84 7.85 8.26
N ALA A 267 13.50 7.11 7.37
CA ALA A 267 14.74 6.41 7.68
C ALA A 267 16.00 7.30 7.58
N GLU A 268 15.85 8.59 7.30
CA GLU A 268 16.97 9.55 7.22
C GLU A 268 17.84 9.58 8.49
N ALA A 269 17.24 9.41 9.67
CA ALA A 269 17.97 9.31 10.94
C ALA A 269 18.97 8.15 10.96
N THR A 270 18.79 7.12 10.13
CA THR A 270 19.70 5.96 10.03
C THR A 270 20.89 6.18 9.11
N LEU A 271 21.00 7.36 8.47
CA LEU A 271 22.17 7.70 7.67
C LEU A 271 23.39 7.92 8.58
N PRO A 272 24.58 7.46 8.16
CA PRO A 272 25.80 7.69 8.92
C PRO A 272 26.13 9.19 8.94
N VAL A 273 26.66 9.65 10.07
CA VAL A 273 27.19 11.00 10.23
C VAL A 273 28.72 10.94 10.16
N GLU A 274 29.34 11.91 9.49
CA GLU A 274 30.80 12.01 9.35
C GLU A 274 31.48 12.07 10.71
N SER A 275 31.01 12.94 11.60
CA SER A 275 31.46 13.01 12.99
C SER A 275 30.34 13.47 13.90
N ALA A 276 30.26 12.87 15.09
CA ALA A 276 29.32 13.26 16.15
C ALA A 276 29.98 14.11 17.24
N THR A 277 31.31 14.25 17.21
CA THR A 277 32.08 15.01 18.21
C THR A 277 32.71 16.22 17.54
N TRP A 278 33.86 16.05 16.88
CA TRP A 278 34.58 17.14 16.25
C TRP A 278 34.30 17.26 14.76
N VAL A 279 34.10 18.49 14.29
CA VAL A 279 33.92 18.81 12.86
C VAL A 279 34.88 19.91 12.43
N ARG A 280 35.22 19.92 11.14
CA ARG A 280 36.01 20.99 10.53
C ARG A 280 35.10 22.15 10.11
N ARG A 281 35.54 23.37 10.36
CA ARG A 281 34.89 24.63 9.98
C ARG A 281 35.89 25.54 9.27
N LEU A 282 35.36 26.53 8.56
CA LEU A 282 36.12 27.66 8.06
C LEU A 282 35.72 28.90 8.84
N ASP A 283 36.70 29.70 9.23
CA ASP A 283 36.48 31.02 9.79
C ASP A 283 35.88 31.95 8.72
N ALA A 284 34.91 32.77 9.11
CA ALA A 284 34.17 33.60 8.16
C ALA A 284 35.00 34.79 7.67
N ASP A 285 35.93 35.27 8.49
CA ASP A 285 36.71 36.47 8.23
C ASP A 285 38.03 36.13 7.52
N SER A 286 38.76 35.13 8.01
CA SER A 286 40.05 34.74 7.44
C SER A 286 39.98 33.63 6.40
N GLY A 287 38.91 32.82 6.41
CA GLY A 287 38.81 31.61 5.61
C GLY A 287 39.70 30.46 6.12
N ASP A 288 40.38 30.65 7.26
CA ASP A 288 41.23 29.63 7.86
C ASP A 288 40.38 28.49 8.43
N GLN A 289 40.95 27.29 8.38
CA GLN A 289 40.28 26.11 8.92
C GLN A 289 40.51 25.98 10.43
N TYR A 290 39.46 25.62 11.14
CA TYR A 290 39.52 25.25 12.55
C TYR A 290 38.62 24.04 12.82
N TYR A 291 38.76 23.44 14.00
CA TYR A 291 37.98 22.30 14.46
C TYR A 291 37.07 22.76 15.60
N MET A 292 35.83 22.27 15.60
CA MET A 292 34.83 22.57 16.64
C MET A 292 34.25 21.27 17.16
N ASP A 293 34.20 21.08 18.47
CA ASP A 293 33.40 20.06 19.12
C ASP A 293 31.93 20.49 19.09
N VAL A 294 31.10 19.71 18.40
CA VAL A 294 29.67 19.98 18.24
C VAL A 294 28.90 19.74 19.54
N SER A 295 29.46 18.96 20.48
CA SER A 295 28.81 18.63 21.74
C SER A 295 29.08 19.65 22.85
N THR A 296 30.31 20.17 22.94
CA THR A 296 30.70 21.15 23.96
C THR A 296 30.75 22.59 23.42
N GLY A 297 30.93 22.76 22.11
CA GLY A 297 31.17 24.05 21.47
C GLY A 297 32.64 24.48 21.46
N ASP A 298 33.56 23.66 21.98
CA ASP A 298 34.98 23.98 22.04
C ASP A 298 35.60 24.10 20.65
N THR A 299 36.50 25.05 20.47
CA THR A 299 37.19 25.29 19.19
C THR A 299 38.69 25.14 19.33
N SER A 300 39.35 24.62 18.30
CA SER A 300 40.80 24.46 18.22
C SER A 300 41.29 24.67 16.79
N TRP A 301 42.42 25.37 16.64
CA TRP A 301 43.11 25.51 15.35
C TRP A 301 43.83 24.23 14.92
N ASN A 302 44.29 23.45 15.91
CA ASN A 302 44.90 22.15 15.68
C ASN A 302 43.86 21.02 15.79
N PRO A 303 44.05 19.89 15.10
CA PRO A 303 43.20 18.72 15.30
C PRO A 303 43.19 18.29 16.78
N PRO A 304 42.06 17.84 17.32
CA PRO A 304 41.98 17.33 18.68
C PRO A 304 42.87 16.09 18.86
N ASN A 305 43.53 15.98 20.02
CA ASN A 305 44.40 14.85 20.34
C ASN A 305 43.67 13.51 20.24
N SER A 306 44.41 12.50 19.80
CA SER A 306 43.95 11.11 19.64
C SER A 306 42.88 10.91 18.56
N TYR A 307 42.51 11.94 17.79
CA TYR A 307 41.70 11.77 16.59
C TYR A 307 42.60 11.42 15.41
N VAL A 308 42.09 10.55 14.52
CA VAL A 308 42.89 10.11 13.37
C VAL A 308 42.54 10.95 12.15
N MET A 309 43.53 11.66 11.63
CA MET A 309 43.41 12.49 10.44
C MET A 309 43.60 11.69 9.15
N CYS A 310 42.89 12.08 8.10
CA CYS A 310 42.94 11.40 6.80
C CYS A 310 44.35 11.33 6.24
N LYS A 311 44.83 10.13 5.88
CA LYS A 311 46.17 9.93 5.30
C LYS A 311 46.43 10.82 4.08
N LYS A 312 45.43 11.00 3.20
CA LYS A 312 45.57 11.77 1.96
C LYS A 312 45.54 13.29 2.15
N CYS A 313 44.50 13.84 2.78
CA CYS A 313 44.34 15.30 2.89
C CYS A 313 44.89 15.90 4.19
N LYS A 314 45.10 15.10 5.25
CA LYS A 314 45.52 15.53 6.60
C LYS A 314 44.64 16.60 7.28
N ILE A 315 43.53 16.97 6.66
CA ILE A 315 42.62 18.04 7.10
C ILE A 315 41.30 17.50 7.66
N ASN A 316 40.76 16.42 7.09
CA ASN A 316 39.51 15.84 7.54
C ASN A 316 39.76 14.60 8.39
N PHE A 317 38.87 14.35 9.35
CA PHE A 317 38.91 13.13 10.15
C PHE A 317 38.68 11.88 9.30
N CYS A 318 39.26 10.76 9.73
CA CYS A 318 39.07 9.49 9.06
C CYS A 318 37.68 8.91 9.32
N THR A 319 36.99 8.51 8.25
CA THR A 319 35.69 7.84 8.32
C THR A 319 35.73 6.42 7.74
N SER A 320 36.82 6.06 7.07
CA SER A 320 37.00 4.77 6.41
C SER A 320 38.40 4.21 6.68
N ARG A 321 38.49 2.91 6.92
CA ARG A 321 39.73 2.14 7.08
C ARG A 321 39.75 0.95 6.12
N ASN A 322 40.85 0.78 5.40
CA ASN A 322 41.14 -0.44 4.67
C ASN A 322 41.62 -1.52 5.66
N THR A 323 40.98 -2.68 5.67
CA THR A 323 41.26 -3.78 6.60
C THR A 323 42.56 -4.53 6.28
N GLU A 324 43.01 -4.50 5.03
CA GLU A 324 44.22 -5.18 4.59
C GLU A 324 45.44 -4.28 4.72
N THR A 325 45.37 -3.06 4.17
CA THR A 325 46.50 -2.14 4.17
C THR A 325 46.58 -1.28 5.42
N GLY A 326 45.48 -1.17 6.19
CA GLY A 326 45.40 -0.26 7.32
C GLY A 326 45.24 1.21 6.94
N GLU A 327 45.14 1.52 5.65
CA GLU A 327 44.97 2.89 5.17
C GLU A 327 43.68 3.52 5.69
N ARG A 328 43.74 4.82 6.00
CA ARG A 328 42.60 5.55 6.56
C ARG A 328 42.36 6.83 5.79
N LEU A 329 41.11 7.02 5.38
CA LEU A 329 40.69 8.14 4.56
C LEU A 329 39.44 8.80 5.16
N CYS A 330 39.31 10.10 4.94
CA CYS A 330 38.04 10.79 5.13
C CYS A 330 37.05 10.40 4.02
N VAL A 331 35.78 10.74 4.20
CA VAL A 331 34.72 10.37 3.27
C VAL A 331 34.98 10.87 1.85
N SER A 332 35.55 12.07 1.71
CA SER A 332 35.81 12.69 0.40
C SER A 332 36.97 12.01 -0.34
N CYS A 333 38.08 11.75 0.35
CA CYS A 333 39.23 11.05 -0.23
C CYS A 333 38.90 9.57 -0.52
N TYR A 334 38.14 8.92 0.34
CA TYR A 334 37.62 7.57 0.08
C TYR A 334 36.73 7.54 -1.16
N ALA A 335 35.80 8.50 -1.30
CA ALA A 335 34.89 8.58 -2.44
C ALA A 335 35.65 8.72 -3.77
N GLU A 336 36.75 9.46 -3.78
CA GLU A 336 37.64 9.60 -4.93
C GLU A 336 38.34 8.28 -5.28
N VAL A 337 38.98 7.62 -4.31
CA VAL A 337 39.62 6.31 -4.52
C VAL A 337 38.61 5.27 -5.01
N ALA A 338 37.42 5.23 -4.41
CA ALA A 338 36.35 4.32 -4.82
C ALA A 338 35.82 4.62 -6.23
N GLN A 339 35.82 5.88 -6.67
CA GLN A 339 35.45 6.23 -8.04
C GLN A 339 36.49 5.75 -9.05
N LEU A 340 37.78 5.95 -8.75
CA LEU A 340 38.87 5.49 -9.62
C LEU A 340 38.88 3.97 -9.74
N GLN A 341 38.70 3.24 -8.62
CA GLN A 341 38.58 1.79 -8.65
C GLN A 341 37.42 1.33 -9.53
N ARG A 342 36.22 1.92 -9.38
CA ARG A 342 35.06 1.59 -10.22
C ARG A 342 35.30 1.85 -11.71
N GLN A 343 36.03 2.92 -12.05
CA GLN A 343 36.38 3.23 -13.44
C GLN A 343 37.36 2.20 -14.00
N ALA A 344 38.37 1.82 -13.23
CA ALA A 344 39.31 0.76 -13.58
C ALA A 344 38.60 -0.59 -13.76
N ASP A 345 37.73 -0.98 -12.82
CA ASP A 345 36.94 -2.21 -12.89
C ASP A 345 36.03 -2.21 -14.13
N LYS A 346 35.40 -1.07 -14.45
CA LYS A 346 34.56 -0.93 -15.65
C LYS A 346 35.39 -1.07 -16.93
N ALA A 347 36.57 -0.46 -16.99
CA ALA A 347 37.47 -0.59 -18.12
C ALA A 347 37.97 -2.03 -18.29
N ALA A 348 38.33 -2.70 -17.19
CA ALA A 348 38.73 -4.10 -17.19
C ALA A 348 37.59 -5.03 -17.64
N ARG A 349 36.35 -4.80 -17.19
CA ARG A 349 35.15 -5.54 -17.64
C ARG A 349 34.82 -5.31 -19.11
N ALA A 350 35.11 -4.12 -19.66
CA ALA A 350 34.96 -3.88 -21.09
C ALA A 350 36.03 -4.61 -21.91
N ALA A 351 37.23 -4.79 -21.35
CA ALA A 351 38.34 -5.52 -21.98
C ALA A 351 38.26 -7.05 -21.81
N SER A 352 37.55 -7.53 -20.79
CA SER A 352 37.43 -8.95 -20.42
C SER A 352 36.04 -9.50 -20.72
N SER A 353 35.95 -10.57 -21.50
CA SER A 353 34.69 -11.33 -21.71
C SER A 353 34.26 -12.16 -20.49
N ILE A 354 35.02 -12.12 -19.39
CA ILE A 354 34.79 -12.94 -18.20
C ILE A 354 33.91 -12.16 -17.21
N LYS A 355 32.81 -12.78 -16.77
CA LYS A 355 31.98 -12.26 -15.68
C LYS A 355 32.80 -12.26 -14.38
N PRO A 356 32.86 -11.13 -13.66
CA PRO A 356 33.58 -11.09 -12.39
C PRO A 356 32.91 -12.01 -11.37
N ASP A 357 33.73 -12.66 -10.55
CA ASP A 357 33.29 -13.38 -9.36
C ASP A 357 32.60 -12.39 -8.40
N ASP A 358 31.40 -12.75 -7.91
CA ASP A 358 30.56 -11.88 -7.07
C ASP A 358 31.10 -11.72 -5.64
N ASP A 359 32.18 -12.43 -5.29
CA ASP A 359 32.77 -12.49 -3.95
C ASP A 359 33.75 -11.35 -3.63
N ASN A 360 33.64 -10.19 -4.31
CA ASN A 360 34.50 -9.05 -4.02
C ASN A 360 34.09 -8.37 -2.69
N LYS A 361 34.56 -8.96 -1.59
CA LYS A 361 34.40 -8.45 -0.23
C LYS A 361 35.05 -7.07 -0.14
N THR A 362 34.26 -6.06 0.21
CA THR A 362 34.77 -4.69 0.32
C THR A 362 35.82 -4.62 1.43
N THR A 363 37.08 -4.35 1.06
CA THR A 363 38.23 -4.23 1.99
C THR A 363 38.20 -2.95 2.81
N TRP A 364 37.26 -2.04 2.53
CA TRP A 364 37.07 -0.80 3.27
C TRP A 364 35.91 -0.92 4.25
N THR A 365 36.18 -0.58 5.50
CA THR A 365 35.21 -0.53 6.59
C THR A 365 35.04 0.90 7.07
N ARG A 366 33.83 1.28 7.47
CA ARG A 366 33.58 2.59 8.07
C ARG A 366 34.04 2.58 9.52
N ILE A 367 34.61 3.70 9.96
CA ILE A 367 35.01 3.95 11.33
C ILE A 367 34.35 5.23 11.83
N ALA A 368 34.01 5.27 13.12
CA ALA A 368 33.47 6.46 13.75
C ALA A 368 34.60 7.46 14.03
N VAL A 369 34.30 8.76 13.89
CA VAL A 369 35.20 9.84 14.30
C VAL A 369 35.06 10.05 15.81
N VAL A 370 35.92 9.34 16.54
CA VAL A 370 36.01 9.35 18.00
C VAL A 370 37.49 9.33 18.41
N PRO A 371 37.83 9.70 19.66
CA PRO A 371 39.20 9.56 20.16
C PRO A 371 39.60 8.09 20.08
N SER A 372 40.68 7.82 19.36
CA SER A 372 41.16 6.46 19.18
C SER A 372 41.81 5.96 20.48
N LYS A 373 41.51 4.71 20.85
CA LYS A 373 42.10 4.04 22.00
C LYS A 373 43.31 3.21 21.58
N CYS A 374 44.26 3.05 22.49
CA CYS A 374 45.38 2.14 22.28
C CYS A 374 44.86 0.72 22.01
N CYS A 375 45.28 0.12 20.90
CA CYS A 375 44.84 -1.21 20.50
C CYS A 375 45.36 -2.33 21.42
N VAL A 376 46.41 -2.06 22.21
CA VAL A 376 47.03 -3.01 23.14
C VAL A 376 46.36 -2.96 24.51
N CYS A 377 46.47 -1.84 25.22
CA CYS A 377 45.95 -1.75 26.59
C CYS A 377 44.46 -1.44 26.66
N LYS A 378 43.86 -0.92 25.57
CA LYS A 378 42.45 -0.49 25.48
C LYS A 378 42.00 0.60 26.46
N VAL A 379 42.85 1.02 27.40
CA VAL A 379 42.55 2.03 28.43
C VAL A 379 42.99 3.42 27.97
N ASN A 380 44.28 3.57 27.66
CA ASN A 380 44.87 4.85 27.29
C ASN A 380 44.43 5.27 25.88
N ASN A 381 44.41 6.59 25.65
CA ASN A 381 44.19 7.12 24.32
C ASN A 381 45.38 6.78 23.39
N GLY A 382 45.09 6.74 22.10
CA GLY A 382 46.08 6.58 21.04
C GLY A 382 46.91 7.85 20.89
N GLU A 383 48.22 7.67 20.89
CA GLU A 383 49.20 8.75 20.72
C GLU A 383 50.08 8.53 19.49
N ARG A 384 50.22 7.28 19.04
CA ARG A 384 51.03 6.88 17.89
C ARG A 384 50.23 6.00 16.95
N LEU A 385 50.23 6.33 15.66
CA LEU A 385 49.72 5.49 14.58
C LEU A 385 50.91 4.94 13.79
N CYS A 386 51.04 3.62 13.70
CA CYS A 386 52.10 2.98 12.92
C CYS A 386 51.56 2.45 11.58
N HIS A 387 52.01 3.02 10.46
CA HIS A 387 51.54 2.60 9.13
C HIS A 387 51.96 1.17 8.76
N GLU A 388 53.14 0.75 9.23
CA GLU A 388 53.68 -0.60 8.97
C GLU A 388 53.03 -1.69 9.85
N CYS A 389 52.36 -1.32 10.96
CA CYS A 389 51.52 -2.24 11.73
C CYS A 389 50.07 -2.24 11.23
N HIS A 390 49.85 -2.16 9.92
CA HIS A 390 48.51 -2.01 9.33
C HIS A 390 47.69 -0.87 9.96
N GLY A 391 48.39 0.22 10.30
CA GLY A 391 47.82 1.38 10.97
C GLY A 391 47.34 1.11 12.39
N ASP A 392 48.03 0.29 13.18
CA ASP A 392 47.71 0.13 14.59
C ASP A 392 47.97 1.41 15.38
N ILE A 393 47.07 1.69 16.33
CA ILE A 393 47.09 2.89 17.15
C ILE A 393 47.46 2.49 18.58
N THR A 394 48.48 3.10 19.14
CA THR A 394 49.00 2.76 20.47
C THR A 394 49.27 4.01 21.31
N CYS A 395 49.24 3.89 22.63
CA CYS A 395 49.80 4.92 23.51
C CYS A 395 51.34 4.86 23.44
N ALA A 396 52.06 5.92 23.81
CA ALA A 396 53.52 5.96 23.73
C ALA A 396 54.19 4.78 24.46
N ARG A 397 53.66 4.38 25.62
CA ARG A 397 54.18 3.24 26.38
C ARG A 397 54.07 1.93 25.61
N CYS A 398 52.87 1.61 25.10
CA CYS A 398 52.67 0.38 24.33
C CYS A 398 53.41 0.41 23.00
N PHE A 399 53.52 1.58 22.37
CA PHE A 399 54.31 1.76 21.15
C PHE A 399 55.77 1.39 21.38
N ALA A 400 56.41 1.97 22.40
CA ALA A 400 57.80 1.70 22.74
C ALA A 400 58.04 0.23 23.12
N THR A 401 57.09 -0.40 23.81
CA THR A 401 57.20 -1.83 24.14
C THR A 401 57.08 -2.73 22.91
N LEU A 402 56.11 -2.48 22.03
CA LEU A 402 55.94 -3.28 20.80
C LEU A 402 57.13 -3.13 19.84
N HIS A 403 57.61 -1.92 19.66
CA HIS A 403 58.69 -1.60 18.72
C HIS A 403 60.10 -1.89 19.27
N LYS A 404 60.21 -2.43 20.49
CA LYS A 404 61.44 -3.10 20.96
C LYS A 404 61.57 -4.52 20.41
N ASN A 405 60.47 -5.13 19.95
CA ASN A 405 60.50 -6.48 19.38
C ASN A 405 61.35 -6.50 18.09
N PRO A 406 62.28 -7.45 17.90
CA PRO A 406 63.07 -7.59 16.68
C PRO A 406 62.26 -7.60 15.38
N LYS A 407 61.01 -8.09 15.43
CA LYS A 407 60.09 -8.13 14.28
C LYS A 407 59.45 -6.78 13.92
N LEU A 408 59.40 -5.83 14.85
CA LEU A 408 58.70 -4.54 14.65
C LEU A 408 59.65 -3.33 14.81
N LYS A 409 60.86 -3.54 15.31
CA LYS A 409 61.86 -2.47 15.56
C LYS A 409 62.27 -1.67 14.33
N HIS A 410 62.05 -2.22 13.14
CA HIS A 410 62.39 -1.58 11.87
C HIS A 410 61.24 -0.72 11.33
N HIS A 411 60.09 -0.70 12.01
CA HIS A 411 59.00 0.17 11.61
C HIS A 411 59.37 1.63 11.94
N THR A 412 59.46 2.45 10.90
CA THR A 412 59.84 3.87 10.98
C THR A 412 58.72 4.78 10.51
N GLN A 413 57.71 4.24 9.81
CA GLN A 413 56.60 5.02 9.29
C GLN A 413 55.48 5.11 10.34
N HIS A 414 55.63 6.04 11.27
CA HIS A 414 54.64 6.31 12.30
C HIS A 414 54.35 7.82 12.45
N GLU A 415 53.10 8.17 12.78
CA GLU A 415 52.69 9.56 13.05
C GLU A 415 52.21 9.75 14.49
N SER A 416 52.42 10.95 15.02
CA SER A 416 51.85 11.38 16.30
C SER A 416 50.37 11.70 16.11
N LEU A 417 49.54 11.23 17.04
CA LEU A 417 48.15 11.65 17.21
C LEU A 417 48.01 12.67 18.34
N VAL A 418 49.13 13.08 18.94
CA VAL A 418 49.21 14.25 19.80
C VAL A 418 49.57 15.42 18.89
N TYR A 419 48.60 16.29 18.66
CA TYR A 419 48.70 17.48 17.79
C TYR A 419 48.90 18.76 18.61
N SER A 420 48.69 18.68 19.92
CA SER A 420 49.22 19.67 20.84
C SER A 420 50.73 19.56 20.82
N ASP A 421 51.39 20.53 20.19
CA ASP A 421 52.70 21.07 20.58
C ASP A 421 52.95 22.39 19.84
N LEU A 422 53.72 23.27 20.48
CA LEU A 422 54.22 24.60 20.07
C LEU A 422 53.40 25.81 20.56
N GLN A 423 53.41 26.05 21.87
CA GLN A 423 53.83 27.39 22.32
C GLN A 423 55.35 27.44 22.36
#